data_AF-A0A946RZ91-F1
#
_entry.id   AF-A0A946RZ91-F1
#
_cell.length_a   1.000
_cell.length_b   1.000
_cell.length_c   1.000
_cell.angle_alpha   90.00
_cell.angle_beta   90.00
_cell.angle_gamma   90.00
#
_symmetry.space_group_name_H-M   'P 1'
#
loop_
_entity.id
_entity.type
_entity.pdbx_description
1 polymer ?
#
loop_
_entity_poly.entity_id
_entity_poly.type
_entity_poly.pdbx_seq_one_letter_code
_entity_poly.pdbx_strand_id
1 'polypeptide(L)'
;MEGPVHSNGTFAIRYSPQFHGPFSTSQDHFIEHQANPRFEVRPVFNAPMVEFPRNLDFLRDIANHRISSRNGENMTWIRMRGDGGIDIFQYPDGSDRLDSLFARYQPLNYWREGMVIFVEGDVEVEGTLAGKVTIGCSGNMYLLDDCVYQGADRNGQFDQGWMPHMLGLASERNIFIANTVRNGRENGYFEDRNNLNRHSIIINGALVALNECFTFEQQNDDWDRYQGPEPDERGRIYLTGSIAQFRKGYTHRSQHQGTGFGKTYHYDFRFLRDGPPGFAPESNGIIDGRYERLELYQRRDYRIRNANIGTLIVHSGVELELEGQQPLVVRDRLIMRGAEDRPITIRPERGGDRTLFRVVRGPHSYVELENVIFEESIETQINCDSLKVINCEFNGPANWEAIIQVTGSKFADEVSMSSWHQLLVTHSVFEDGLTIAGDTRDGHLLNNTIVSGRNSGLRLRRFQNLEIQNNIIAFNRQGINNLHYEEPLLGYNNVFENEVGDYIDCSPGDGSISANPQFVDQRESDYNLNERSPCID
;
A
#
# COMPACT_ATOMS: atom_id res chain seq x y z
N MET A 1 29.38 -1.65 2.26
CA MET A 1 27.95 -1.87 2.59
C MET A 1 27.20 -1.79 1.28
N GLU A 2 26.42 -2.81 1.00
CA GLU A 2 25.55 -2.90 -0.17
C GLU A 2 24.13 -2.54 0.25
N GLY A 3 23.34 -1.95 -0.66
CA GLY A 3 21.96 -1.54 -0.40
C GLY A 3 21.79 -0.14 0.20
N PRO A 4 20.53 0.29 0.41
CA PRO A 4 20.20 1.62 0.91
C PRO A 4 20.52 1.77 2.40
N VAL A 5 21.00 2.96 2.78
CA VAL A 5 21.26 3.34 4.17
C VAL A 5 20.56 4.67 4.47
N HIS A 6 19.87 4.74 5.61
CA HIS A 6 19.27 5.95 6.12
C HIS A 6 19.59 6.13 7.61
N SER A 7 19.77 7.38 8.06
CA SER A 7 19.83 7.72 9.48
C SER A 7 19.06 9.00 9.79
N ASN A 8 18.09 8.91 10.71
CA ASN A 8 17.40 10.08 11.25
C ASN A 8 18.34 11.02 12.02
N GLY A 9 19.36 10.43 12.67
CA GLY A 9 20.36 11.15 13.46
C GLY A 9 21.63 11.43 12.68
N THR A 10 22.61 12.03 13.36
CA THR A 10 23.92 12.31 12.78
C THR A 10 24.70 11.02 12.61
N PHE A 11 25.21 10.76 11.41
CA PHE A 11 26.00 9.58 11.13
C PHE A 11 27.49 9.87 11.30
N ALA A 12 28.18 9.05 12.11
CA ALA A 12 29.62 9.15 12.32
C ALA A 12 30.40 8.21 11.38
N ILE A 13 31.34 8.77 10.64
CA ILE A 13 32.17 8.08 9.64
C ILE A 13 33.63 8.10 10.11
N ARG A 14 34.29 6.95 10.02
CA ARG A 14 35.71 6.77 10.34
C ARG A 14 36.40 5.94 9.27
N TYR A 15 37.64 6.27 8.93
CA TYR A 15 38.46 5.57 7.94
C TYR A 15 37.81 5.56 6.54
N SER A 16 37.96 4.48 5.77
CA SER A 16 37.53 4.41 4.38
C SER A 16 36.39 3.42 4.14
N PRO A 17 35.18 3.65 4.69
CA PRO A 17 34.04 2.82 4.38
C PRO A 17 33.61 3.01 2.93
N GLN A 18 33.10 1.94 2.32
CA GLN A 18 32.57 1.95 0.97
C GLN A 18 31.06 1.70 1.00
N PHE A 19 30.30 2.58 0.34
CA PHE A 19 28.85 2.51 0.20
C PHE A 19 28.50 2.36 -1.28
N HIS A 20 27.91 1.21 -1.62
CA HIS A 20 27.55 0.83 -2.99
C HIS A 20 26.07 1.11 -3.32
N GLY A 21 25.32 1.66 -2.37
CA GLY A 21 23.91 2.01 -2.54
C GLY A 21 23.61 3.44 -2.06
N PRO A 22 22.34 3.88 -2.19
CA PRO A 22 21.92 5.20 -1.73
C PRO A 22 22.19 5.39 -0.24
N PHE A 23 22.76 6.53 0.12
CA PHE A 23 22.94 6.94 1.50
C PHE A 23 22.14 8.22 1.77
N SER A 24 21.36 8.26 2.84
CA SER A 24 20.65 9.46 3.26
C SER A 24 20.70 9.69 4.77
N THR A 25 20.56 10.94 5.19
CA THR A 25 20.38 11.32 6.58
C THR A 25 19.46 12.52 6.71
N SER A 26 18.72 12.59 7.81
CA SER A 26 17.91 13.77 8.15
C SER A 26 18.72 14.94 8.69
N GLN A 27 20.01 14.75 8.92
CA GLN A 27 20.92 15.81 9.33
C GLN A 27 21.55 16.48 8.10
N ASP A 28 22.16 17.63 8.32
CA ASP A 28 22.82 18.45 7.30
C ASP A 28 24.28 18.05 7.04
N HIS A 29 24.88 17.19 7.89
CA HIS A 29 26.28 16.75 7.76
C HIS A 29 26.55 15.38 8.40
N PHE A 30 27.76 14.85 8.14
CA PHE A 30 28.34 13.70 8.85
C PHE A 30 29.35 14.15 9.91
N ILE A 31 29.49 13.35 10.98
CA ILE A 31 30.62 13.48 11.90
C ILE A 31 31.78 12.66 11.34
N GLU A 32 32.88 13.31 10.99
CA GLU A 32 34.01 12.65 10.34
C GLU A 32 35.24 12.59 11.26
N HIS A 33 35.86 11.41 11.36
CA HIS A 33 37.13 11.23 12.07
C HIS A 33 38.08 10.36 11.25
N GLN A 34 39.19 10.94 10.75
CA GLN A 34 40.10 10.24 9.82
C GLN A 34 39.33 9.59 8.66
N ALA A 35 38.29 10.26 8.17
CA ALA A 35 37.35 9.70 7.20
C ALA A 35 37.84 9.96 5.77
N ASN A 36 37.78 8.92 4.94
CA ASN A 36 37.93 8.98 3.49
C ASN A 36 36.92 8.00 2.86
N PRO A 37 35.61 8.24 3.03
CA PRO A 37 34.56 7.34 2.57
C PRO A 37 34.42 7.37 1.05
N ARG A 38 34.05 6.24 0.47
CA ARG A 38 33.66 6.14 -0.94
C ARG A 38 32.16 5.94 -1.03
N PHE A 39 31.48 6.83 -1.75
CA PHE A 39 30.07 6.71 -2.09
C PHE A 39 29.93 6.53 -3.60
N GLU A 40 29.23 5.49 -4.03
CA GLU A 40 28.88 5.32 -5.45
C GLU A 40 27.77 6.28 -5.88
N VAL A 41 26.84 6.56 -4.97
CA VAL A 41 25.78 7.56 -5.13
C VAL A 41 26.00 8.68 -4.13
N ARG A 42 25.90 9.93 -4.58
CA ARG A 42 26.06 11.10 -3.70
C ARG A 42 25.08 11.02 -2.51
N PRO A 43 25.55 11.19 -1.26
CA PRO A 43 24.67 11.19 -0.10
C PRO A 43 23.62 12.30 -0.14
N VAL A 44 22.43 12.02 0.39
CA VAL A 44 21.34 12.99 0.54
C VAL A 44 21.27 13.45 1.99
N PHE A 45 21.45 14.75 2.21
CA PHE A 45 21.32 15.40 3.51
C PHE A 45 19.95 16.06 3.64
N ASN A 46 19.52 16.33 4.87
CA ASN A 46 18.19 16.89 5.18
C ASN A 46 17.04 16.06 4.58
N ALA A 47 17.23 14.74 4.45
CA ALA A 47 16.19 13.84 4.02
C ALA A 47 15.06 13.78 5.08
N PRO A 48 13.78 13.61 4.69
CA PRO A 48 12.70 13.44 5.65
C PRO A 48 13.02 12.33 6.67
N MET A 49 12.64 12.56 7.93
CA MET A 49 12.79 11.58 8.99
C MET A 49 11.95 10.34 8.66
N VAL A 50 12.54 9.15 8.80
CA VAL A 50 11.80 7.89 8.73
C VAL A 50 11.18 7.63 10.10
N GLU A 51 9.85 7.58 10.15
CA GLU A 51 9.14 7.28 11.39
C GLU A 51 9.40 5.83 11.82
N PHE A 52 9.82 5.66 13.08
CA PHE A 52 9.91 4.36 13.74
C PHE A 52 8.72 4.23 14.69
N PRO A 53 7.85 3.20 14.53
CA PRO A 53 6.77 2.99 15.47
C PRO A 53 7.36 2.69 16.87
N ARG A 54 6.61 3.05 17.92
CA ARG A 54 7.05 2.84 19.32
C ARG A 54 6.86 1.42 19.81
N ASN A 55 5.96 0.68 19.17
CA ASN A 55 5.60 -0.68 19.51
C ASN A 55 5.29 -1.46 18.22
N LEU A 56 5.15 -2.77 18.35
CA LEU A 56 4.81 -3.66 17.25
C LEU A 56 3.33 -4.00 17.23
N ASP A 57 2.44 -3.06 17.60
CA ASP A 57 0.98 -3.27 17.59
C ASP A 57 0.51 -3.81 16.23
N PHE A 58 1.04 -3.26 15.14
CA PHE A 58 0.72 -3.70 13.79
C PHE A 58 1.09 -5.17 13.48
N LEU A 59 2.11 -5.75 14.12
CA LEU A 59 2.40 -7.18 14.02
C LEU A 59 1.54 -7.99 15.00
N ARG A 60 1.37 -7.44 16.21
CA ARG A 60 0.63 -8.05 17.31
C ARG A 60 -0.84 -8.27 16.95
N ASP A 61 -1.44 -7.38 16.18
CA ASP A 61 -2.84 -7.40 15.77
C ASP A 61 -3.11 -8.40 14.65
N ILE A 62 -2.14 -8.62 13.76
CA ILE A 62 -2.24 -9.57 12.64
C ILE A 62 -1.63 -10.94 12.94
N ALA A 63 -1.11 -11.12 14.16
CA ALA A 63 -0.41 -12.34 14.55
C ALA A 63 -1.33 -13.56 14.43
N ASN A 64 -0.94 -14.53 13.60
CA ASN A 64 -1.59 -15.84 13.54
C ASN A 64 -1.54 -16.52 14.92
N HIS A 65 -0.44 -16.31 15.64
CA HIS A 65 -0.19 -16.92 16.94
C HIS A 65 0.35 -15.90 17.93
N ARG A 66 -0.41 -15.64 19.00
CA ARG A 66 -0.02 -14.79 20.12
C ARG A 66 0.34 -15.66 21.30
N ILE A 67 1.56 -15.52 21.81
CA ILE A 67 2.10 -16.34 22.89
C ILE A 67 2.31 -15.46 24.10
N SER A 68 1.62 -15.76 25.20
CA SER A 68 1.81 -15.05 26.46
C SER A 68 3.03 -15.57 27.21
N SER A 69 3.89 -14.66 27.70
CA SER A 69 4.94 -15.00 28.69
C SER A 69 4.40 -15.13 30.12
N ARG A 70 3.09 -14.94 30.33
CA ARG A 70 2.47 -14.82 31.67
C ARG A 70 3.17 -13.77 32.53
N ASN A 71 3.27 -12.54 32.01
CA ASN A 71 3.95 -11.41 32.67
C ASN A 71 5.43 -11.68 32.99
N GLY A 72 6.14 -12.39 32.11
CA GLY A 72 7.57 -12.69 32.26
C GLY A 72 7.87 -13.94 33.10
N GLU A 73 6.86 -14.70 33.54
CA GLU A 73 7.09 -15.98 34.24
C GLU A 73 7.66 -17.06 33.32
N ASN A 74 7.41 -16.97 32.01
CA ASN A 74 7.82 -17.95 31.03
C ASN A 74 8.67 -17.35 29.92
N MET A 75 9.73 -18.06 29.54
CA MET A 75 10.51 -17.82 28.33
C MET A 75 9.92 -18.60 27.15
N THR A 76 9.96 -18.03 25.96
CA THR A 76 9.55 -18.69 24.71
C THR A 76 10.75 -18.94 23.83
N TRP A 77 10.92 -20.18 23.36
CA TRP A 77 11.97 -20.55 22.42
C TRP A 77 11.36 -21.05 21.11
N ILE A 78 11.71 -20.41 20.00
CA ILE A 78 11.21 -20.73 18.67
C ILE A 78 12.34 -21.32 17.83
N ARG A 79 12.12 -22.54 17.33
CA ARG A 79 13.08 -23.27 16.50
C ARG A 79 12.51 -23.54 15.11
N MET A 80 13.15 -23.00 14.09
CA MET A 80 12.81 -23.22 12.68
C MET A 80 13.50 -24.48 12.17
N ARG A 81 12.77 -25.41 11.55
CA ARG A 81 13.26 -26.76 11.20
C ARG A 81 13.22 -27.06 9.71
N GLY A 82 13.32 -26.04 8.88
CA GLY A 82 13.15 -26.10 7.44
C GLY A 82 11.76 -26.66 7.10
N ASP A 83 11.74 -27.68 6.25
CA ASP A 83 10.52 -28.41 5.89
C ASP A 83 9.87 -29.15 7.08
N GLY A 84 10.57 -29.27 8.22
CA GLY A 84 10.00 -29.78 9.47
C GLY A 84 9.04 -28.81 10.17
N GLY A 85 8.86 -27.59 9.66
CA GLY A 85 8.00 -26.56 10.25
C GLY A 85 8.67 -25.80 11.39
N ILE A 86 7.87 -25.25 12.31
CA ILE A 86 8.34 -24.41 13.41
C ILE A 86 7.92 -25.02 14.75
N ASP A 87 8.89 -25.26 15.61
CA ASP A 87 8.66 -25.71 16.99
C ASP A 87 8.70 -24.49 17.92
N ILE A 88 7.75 -24.44 18.85
CA ILE A 88 7.69 -23.45 19.91
C ILE A 88 7.71 -24.19 21.23
N PHE A 89 8.67 -23.83 22.08
CA PHE A 89 8.84 -24.32 23.43
C PHE A 89 8.52 -23.19 24.41
N GLN A 90 7.98 -23.55 25.58
CA GLN A 90 7.78 -22.60 26.66
C GLN A 90 8.21 -23.22 27.99
N TYR A 91 9.04 -22.51 28.75
CA TYR A 91 9.57 -22.98 30.03
C TYR A 91 9.65 -21.82 31.04
N PRO A 92 9.68 -22.10 32.35
CA PRO A 92 9.81 -21.05 33.37
C PRO A 92 11.08 -20.23 33.16
N ASP A 93 10.98 -18.90 33.26
CA ASP A 93 12.14 -18.02 33.14
C ASP A 93 13.21 -18.35 34.20
N GLY A 94 14.47 -18.27 33.80
CA GLY A 94 15.63 -18.63 34.65
C GLY A 94 15.84 -20.13 34.88
N SER A 95 15.03 -21.02 34.30
CA SER A 95 15.25 -22.48 34.33
C SER A 95 15.95 -23.00 33.08
N ASP A 96 16.53 -24.19 33.17
CA ASP A 96 17.11 -24.87 32.00
C ASP A 96 16.02 -25.17 30.96
N ARG A 97 16.40 -25.19 29.68
CA ARG A 97 15.52 -25.63 28.59
C ARG A 97 15.17 -27.09 28.78
N LEU A 98 13.97 -27.36 29.30
CA LEU A 98 13.40 -28.70 29.33
C LEU A 98 12.69 -28.98 28.00
N ASP A 99 12.44 -30.26 27.69
CA ASP A 99 11.62 -30.66 26.55
C ASP A 99 10.14 -30.30 26.81
N SER A 100 9.84 -29.00 26.69
CA SER A 100 8.56 -28.38 27.01
C SER A 100 7.89 -27.83 25.74
N LEU A 101 7.76 -28.70 24.73
CA LEU A 101 7.12 -28.37 23.48
C LEU A 101 5.71 -27.81 23.76
N PHE A 102 5.53 -26.54 23.41
CA PHE A 102 4.28 -25.81 23.59
C PHE A 102 3.40 -25.96 22.36
N ALA A 103 3.98 -25.77 21.18
CA ALA A 103 3.28 -25.93 19.90
C ALA A 103 4.26 -26.33 18.79
N ARG A 104 3.73 -27.00 17.76
CA ARG A 104 4.42 -27.23 16.49
C ARG A 104 3.51 -26.79 15.36
N TYR A 105 4.03 -25.95 14.48
CA TYR A 105 3.35 -25.52 13.26
C TYR A 105 3.92 -26.25 12.06
N GLN A 106 3.03 -26.70 11.19
CA GLN A 106 3.40 -27.36 9.94
C GLN A 106 4.09 -26.36 9.01
N PRO A 107 4.97 -26.84 8.10
CA PRO A 107 5.56 -25.98 7.08
C PRO A 107 4.47 -25.25 6.29
N LEU A 108 4.63 -23.94 6.14
CA LEU A 108 3.72 -23.10 5.36
C LEU A 108 3.88 -23.42 3.88
N ASN A 109 2.80 -23.32 3.11
CA ASN A 109 2.89 -23.39 1.65
C ASN A 109 3.78 -22.23 1.16
N TYR A 110 4.97 -22.57 0.64
CA TYR A 110 6.08 -21.67 0.33
C TYR A 110 5.74 -20.43 -0.52
N TRP A 111 4.58 -20.42 -1.18
CA TRP A 111 4.22 -19.46 -2.23
C TRP A 111 3.08 -18.50 -1.89
N ARG A 112 2.24 -18.77 -0.89
CA ARG A 112 0.99 -17.99 -0.69
C ARG A 112 0.71 -17.49 0.71
N GLU A 113 1.16 -18.18 1.75
CA GLU A 113 0.77 -17.84 3.13
C GLU A 113 1.99 -17.46 3.95
N GLY A 114 1.97 -16.24 4.46
CA GLY A 114 2.91 -15.78 5.48
C GLY A 114 2.37 -16.05 6.88
N MET A 115 3.25 -16.29 7.85
CA MET A 115 2.87 -16.43 9.26
C MET A 115 3.51 -15.35 10.11
N VAL A 116 2.75 -14.79 11.03
CA VAL A 116 3.20 -13.87 12.07
C VAL A 116 3.01 -14.54 13.43
N ILE A 117 4.13 -14.75 14.14
CA ILE A 117 4.14 -15.19 15.53
C ILE A 117 4.52 -13.99 16.39
N PHE A 118 3.72 -13.70 17.42
CA PHE A 118 4.00 -12.62 18.35
C PHE A 118 4.10 -13.13 19.79
N VAL A 119 5.24 -12.85 20.44
CA VAL A 119 5.51 -13.22 21.83
C VAL A 119 5.35 -11.98 22.73
N GLU A 120 4.44 -12.07 23.70
CA GLU A 120 4.26 -11.04 24.72
C GLU A 120 5.32 -11.21 25.82
N GLY A 121 6.59 -10.95 25.51
CA GLY A 121 7.73 -11.08 26.41
C GLY A 121 9.04 -11.26 25.65
N ASP A 122 10.06 -11.77 26.34
CA ASP A 122 11.33 -12.13 25.72
C ASP A 122 11.19 -13.42 24.88
N VAL A 123 11.99 -13.54 23.81
CA VAL A 123 11.96 -14.71 22.92
C VAL A 123 13.36 -15.12 22.48
N GLU A 124 13.60 -16.42 22.44
CA GLU A 124 14.78 -17.02 21.86
C GLU A 124 14.49 -17.61 20.48
N VAL A 125 15.40 -17.44 19.51
CA VAL A 125 15.20 -17.88 18.12
C VAL A 125 16.44 -18.55 17.56
N GLU A 126 16.26 -19.65 16.84
CA GLU A 126 17.29 -20.31 16.01
C GLU A 126 16.68 -21.17 14.91
N GLY A 127 17.51 -21.57 13.94
CA GLY A 127 17.27 -22.66 13.02
C GLY A 127 17.20 -22.25 11.55
N THR A 128 16.66 -23.17 10.74
CA THR A 128 16.54 -23.01 9.30
C THR A 128 15.09 -22.73 8.95
N LEU A 129 14.82 -21.64 8.22
CA LEU A 129 13.48 -21.30 7.76
C LEU A 129 13.21 -21.87 6.37
N ALA A 130 12.04 -22.50 6.24
CA ALA A 130 11.41 -22.73 4.95
C ALA A 130 10.01 -22.10 4.96
N GLY A 131 9.81 -21.09 4.11
CA GLY A 131 8.57 -20.32 4.00
C GLY A 131 8.75 -18.82 4.30
N LYS A 132 7.64 -18.12 4.56
CA LYS A 132 7.61 -16.69 4.91
C LYS A 132 7.09 -16.51 6.34
N VAL A 133 7.92 -16.02 7.25
CA VAL A 133 7.59 -15.92 8.67
C VAL A 133 8.09 -14.62 9.26
N THR A 134 7.30 -14.01 10.14
CA THR A 134 7.74 -12.93 11.02
C THR A 134 7.56 -13.35 12.46
N ILE A 135 8.63 -13.21 13.26
CA ILE A 135 8.62 -13.39 14.70
C ILE A 135 8.77 -12.02 15.33
N GLY A 136 7.72 -11.57 16.02
CA GLY A 136 7.68 -10.33 16.79
C GLY A 136 7.71 -10.60 18.29
N CYS A 137 8.32 -9.71 19.08
CA CYS A 137 8.21 -9.76 20.54
C CYS A 137 8.13 -8.37 21.19
N SER A 138 7.44 -8.30 22.35
CA SER A 138 7.41 -7.07 23.16
C SER A 138 8.62 -6.90 24.10
N GLY A 139 9.36 -7.99 24.33
CA GLY A 139 10.60 -8.01 25.10
C GLY A 139 11.84 -7.94 24.22
N ASN A 140 12.95 -8.48 24.73
CA ASN A 140 14.17 -8.69 23.95
C ASN A 140 14.08 -9.98 23.13
N MET A 141 14.78 -10.01 22.01
CA MET A 141 14.96 -11.21 21.19
C MET A 141 16.40 -11.70 21.30
N TYR A 142 16.60 -13.01 21.47
CA TYR A 142 17.92 -13.64 21.60
C TYR A 142 18.12 -14.65 20.47
N LEU A 143 19.11 -14.39 19.60
CA LEU A 143 19.51 -15.30 18.54
C LEU A 143 20.52 -16.29 19.12
N LEU A 144 20.07 -17.52 19.35
CA LEU A 144 20.85 -18.55 20.04
C LEU A 144 21.92 -19.17 19.16
N ASP A 145 21.62 -19.20 17.87
CA ASP A 145 22.39 -19.80 16.80
C ASP A 145 21.88 -19.21 15.47
N ASP A 146 22.38 -19.74 14.36
CA ASP A 146 21.99 -19.33 13.01
C ASP A 146 20.48 -19.22 12.81
N CYS A 147 20.06 -18.18 12.08
CA CYS A 147 18.69 -17.98 11.59
C CYS A 147 18.76 -17.87 10.07
N VAL A 148 18.75 -19.00 9.37
CA VAL A 148 19.16 -19.11 7.97
C VAL A 148 18.01 -19.58 7.07
N TYR A 149 18.00 -19.16 5.80
CA TYR A 149 17.06 -19.72 4.83
C TYR A 149 17.48 -21.12 4.38
N GLN A 150 16.50 -22.00 4.21
CA GLN A 150 16.73 -23.28 3.57
C GLN A 150 17.26 -23.04 2.14
N GLY A 151 18.44 -23.60 1.83
CA GLY A 151 19.11 -23.41 0.53
C GLY A 151 20.08 -22.24 0.45
N ALA A 152 20.24 -21.44 1.52
CA ALA A 152 21.37 -20.51 1.61
C ALA A 152 22.69 -21.27 1.86
N ASP A 153 23.81 -20.68 1.45
CA ASP A 153 25.14 -21.24 1.67
C ASP A 153 25.64 -21.04 3.11
N ARG A 154 26.86 -21.54 3.39
CA ARG A 154 27.51 -21.45 4.71
C ARG A 154 27.82 -20.02 5.20
N ASN A 155 27.61 -19.00 4.37
CA ASN A 155 27.77 -17.59 4.70
C ASN A 155 26.42 -16.85 4.60
N GLY A 156 25.32 -17.58 4.47
CA GLY A 156 23.97 -17.03 4.32
C GLY A 156 23.72 -16.35 2.97
N GLN A 157 24.51 -16.64 1.93
CA GLN A 157 24.26 -16.12 0.58
C GLN A 157 23.32 -17.05 -0.20
N PHE A 158 22.54 -16.48 -1.10
CA PHE A 158 21.61 -17.21 -1.96
C PHE A 158 21.32 -16.44 -3.25
N ASP A 159 20.78 -17.13 -4.25
CA ASP A 159 20.28 -16.50 -5.46
C ASP A 159 18.94 -15.80 -5.19
N GLN A 160 18.94 -14.47 -5.25
CA GLN A 160 17.76 -13.64 -4.97
C GLN A 160 16.64 -13.82 -6.01
N GLY A 161 16.93 -14.33 -7.21
CA GLY A 161 15.93 -14.62 -8.23
C GLY A 161 15.11 -15.88 -7.94
N TRP A 162 15.63 -16.78 -7.10
CA TRP A 162 15.03 -18.10 -6.84
C TRP A 162 14.70 -18.36 -5.37
N MET A 163 15.26 -17.59 -4.44
CA MET A 163 14.98 -17.76 -3.01
C MET A 163 13.52 -17.36 -2.69
N PRO A 164 12.66 -18.26 -2.19
CA PRO A 164 11.26 -17.94 -1.87
C PRO A 164 11.07 -17.55 -0.40
N HIS A 165 12.07 -17.78 0.45
CA HIS A 165 11.96 -17.62 1.91
C HIS A 165 12.14 -16.17 2.36
N MET A 166 11.39 -15.76 3.38
CA MET A 166 11.45 -14.43 3.98
C MET A 166 11.26 -14.52 5.49
N LEU A 167 12.19 -13.93 6.25
CA LEU A 167 12.16 -13.90 7.71
C LEU A 167 12.13 -12.45 8.18
N GLY A 168 11.19 -12.13 9.05
CA GLY A 168 11.15 -10.91 9.85
C GLY A 168 11.45 -11.24 11.31
N LEU A 169 12.42 -10.55 11.90
CA LEU A 169 12.76 -10.65 13.32
C LEU A 169 12.58 -9.26 13.93
N ALA A 170 11.53 -9.10 14.74
CA ALA A 170 11.14 -7.81 15.26
C ALA A 170 11.05 -7.83 16.79
N SER A 171 11.65 -6.84 17.44
CA SER A 171 11.61 -6.66 18.87
C SER A 171 11.25 -5.22 19.21
N GLU A 172 10.36 -5.03 20.19
CA GLU A 172 10.11 -3.72 20.78
C GLU A 172 11.32 -3.23 21.62
N ARG A 173 12.28 -4.10 21.92
CA ARG A 173 13.52 -3.78 22.65
C ARG A 173 14.75 -4.16 21.80
N ASN A 174 15.69 -4.91 22.37
CA ASN A 174 16.93 -5.31 21.71
C ASN A 174 16.75 -6.61 20.95
N ILE A 175 17.52 -6.74 19.86
CA ILE A 175 17.85 -8.04 19.28
C ILE A 175 19.31 -8.34 19.64
N PHE A 176 19.53 -9.40 20.42
CA PHE A 176 20.83 -9.86 20.86
C PHE A 176 21.30 -11.07 20.06
N ILE A 177 22.57 -11.09 19.68
CA ILE A 177 23.29 -12.36 19.49
C ILE A 177 23.60 -12.91 20.89
N ALA A 178 23.01 -14.04 21.23
CA ALA A 178 23.13 -14.63 22.57
C ALA A 178 24.56 -15.16 22.81
N ASN A 179 25.03 -15.14 24.06
CA ASN A 179 26.37 -15.67 24.38
C ASN A 179 26.39 -17.20 24.49
N THR A 180 26.34 -17.86 23.34
CA THR A 180 26.39 -19.33 23.22
C THR A 180 27.75 -19.79 22.70
N VAL A 181 28.08 -21.06 22.95
CA VAL A 181 29.27 -21.73 22.39
C VAL A 181 29.27 -21.70 20.86
N ARG A 182 28.08 -21.75 20.24
CA ARG A 182 27.92 -21.68 18.78
C ARG A 182 28.21 -20.28 18.26
N ASN A 183 27.75 -19.27 18.99
CA ASN A 183 28.03 -17.87 18.72
C ASN A 183 29.42 -17.40 19.20
N GLY A 184 30.37 -18.29 19.47
CA GLY A 184 31.77 -17.90 19.72
C GLY A 184 32.15 -17.57 21.15
N ARG A 185 31.31 -17.90 22.15
CA ARG A 185 31.70 -17.82 23.56
C ARG A 185 33.05 -18.50 23.81
N GLU A 186 33.81 -18.01 24.79
CA GLU A 186 35.15 -18.52 25.16
C GLU A 186 36.18 -18.31 24.05
N ASN A 187 36.12 -17.18 23.33
CA ASN A 187 37.03 -16.85 22.22
C ASN A 187 37.02 -17.90 21.09
N GLY A 188 35.82 -18.37 20.74
CA GLY A 188 35.64 -19.48 19.81
C GLY A 188 36.28 -19.25 18.43
N TYR A 189 36.44 -18.00 18.00
CA TYR A 189 37.10 -17.69 16.73
C TYR A 189 38.56 -18.16 16.70
N PHE A 190 39.30 -17.95 17.79
CA PHE A 190 40.70 -18.35 17.84
C PHE A 190 40.89 -19.80 18.28
N GLU A 191 39.93 -20.38 18.98
CA GLU A 191 39.93 -21.80 19.34
C GLU A 191 39.88 -22.70 18.08
N ASP A 192 38.96 -22.41 17.15
CA ASP A 192 38.81 -23.20 15.92
C ASP A 192 38.28 -22.36 14.74
N ARG A 193 39.19 -21.64 14.07
CA ARG A 193 38.88 -20.72 12.94
C ARG A 193 38.12 -21.34 11.76
N ASN A 194 38.12 -22.65 11.64
CA ASN A 194 37.49 -23.35 10.51
C ASN A 194 36.10 -23.88 10.85
N ASN A 195 35.70 -23.83 12.12
CA ASN A 195 34.46 -24.40 12.61
C ASN A 195 33.48 -23.28 12.98
N LEU A 196 32.68 -22.87 12.00
CA LEU A 196 31.61 -21.89 12.18
C LEU A 196 30.55 -22.32 13.22
N ASN A 197 30.46 -23.60 13.59
CA ASN A 197 29.57 -24.02 14.67
C ASN A 197 30.15 -23.78 16.07
N ARG A 198 31.37 -23.23 16.16
CA ARG A 198 32.01 -22.77 17.40
C ARG A 198 32.23 -21.28 17.44
N HIS A 199 31.89 -20.55 16.38
CA HIS A 199 32.05 -19.12 16.30
C HIS A 199 31.22 -18.54 15.15
N SER A 200 30.90 -17.25 15.19
CA SER A 200 30.08 -16.58 14.16
C SER A 200 28.61 -16.93 14.23
N ILE A 201 27.81 -16.14 13.52
CA ILE A 201 26.37 -16.34 13.35
C ILE A 201 25.96 -15.94 11.92
N ILE A 202 25.07 -16.72 11.35
CA ILE A 202 24.49 -16.51 10.02
C ILE A 202 23.02 -16.12 10.18
N ILE A 203 22.67 -15.00 9.57
CA ILE A 203 21.33 -14.43 9.66
C ILE A 203 20.82 -14.10 8.24
N ASN A 204 19.65 -14.64 7.90
CA ASN A 204 18.89 -14.28 6.72
C ASN A 204 17.55 -13.70 7.14
N GLY A 205 17.32 -12.41 6.88
CA GLY A 205 16.07 -11.76 7.26
C GLY A 205 16.16 -10.26 7.49
N ALA A 206 15.00 -9.65 7.70
CA ALA A 206 14.88 -8.27 8.13
C ALA A 206 14.85 -8.22 9.67
N LEU A 207 15.76 -7.45 10.27
CA LEU A 207 15.85 -7.24 11.71
C LEU A 207 15.28 -5.86 12.05
N VAL A 208 14.37 -5.79 13.03
CA VAL A 208 13.73 -4.55 13.48
C VAL A 208 13.81 -4.45 15.00
N ALA A 209 14.57 -3.48 15.53
CA ALA A 209 14.66 -3.17 16.96
C ALA A 209 14.10 -1.76 17.22
N LEU A 210 12.86 -1.66 17.70
CA LEU A 210 12.09 -0.40 17.65
C LEU A 210 12.50 0.66 18.67
N ASN A 211 12.86 0.28 19.89
CA ASN A 211 13.24 1.24 20.93
C ASN A 211 14.73 1.16 21.31
N GLU A 212 15.44 0.15 20.80
CA GLU A 212 16.82 -0.12 21.18
C GLU A 212 17.71 -0.45 19.97
N CYS A 213 18.39 -1.59 19.97
CA CYS A 213 19.42 -1.88 18.99
C CYS A 213 19.59 -3.38 18.68
N PHE A 214 20.29 -3.64 17.57
CA PHE A 214 20.88 -4.95 17.31
C PHE A 214 22.31 -4.99 17.86
N THR A 215 22.58 -5.92 18.78
CA THR A 215 23.81 -5.98 19.57
C THR A 215 24.11 -7.43 20.00
N PHE A 216 25.07 -7.65 20.90
CA PHE A 216 25.41 -8.97 21.44
C PHE A 216 25.45 -8.97 22.98
N GLU A 217 25.15 -10.12 23.58
CA GLU A 217 25.16 -10.29 25.03
C GLU A 217 26.59 -10.34 25.61
N GLN A 218 26.72 -9.93 26.87
CA GLN A 218 27.93 -10.10 27.69
C GLN A 218 29.16 -9.52 27.00
N GLN A 219 29.22 -8.19 26.86
CA GLN A 219 30.27 -7.49 26.14
C GLN A 219 31.56 -7.31 26.97
N ASN A 220 31.73 -8.13 28.00
CA ASN A 220 32.81 -8.10 28.99
C ASN A 220 32.87 -6.78 29.76
N ASP A 221 31.72 -6.14 29.99
CA ASP A 221 31.63 -5.02 30.95
C ASP A 221 31.74 -5.57 32.37
N ASP A 222 32.34 -4.85 33.32
CA ASP A 222 32.64 -5.37 34.68
C ASP A 222 31.44 -5.94 35.45
N TRP A 223 30.21 -5.58 35.07
CA TRP A 223 28.94 -6.06 35.66
C TRP A 223 28.30 -7.23 34.91
N ASP A 224 28.88 -7.69 33.79
CA ASP A 224 28.34 -8.82 33.05
C ASP A 224 28.49 -10.11 33.85
N ARG A 225 27.42 -10.93 33.86
CA ARG A 225 27.37 -12.22 34.55
C ARG A 225 28.48 -13.18 34.12
N TYR A 226 28.95 -13.03 32.89
CA TYR A 226 30.04 -13.79 32.31
C TYR A 226 31.09 -12.80 31.80
N GLN A 227 32.33 -13.05 32.20
CA GLN A 227 33.51 -12.40 31.66
C GLN A 227 34.25 -13.42 30.81
N GLY A 228 34.36 -13.15 29.52
CA GLY A 228 35.12 -13.97 28.59
C GLY A 228 36.63 -13.84 28.79
N PRO A 229 37.42 -14.66 28.08
CA PRO A 229 38.88 -14.52 28.05
C PRO A 229 39.33 -13.17 27.45
N GLU A 230 40.64 -12.88 27.48
CA GLU A 230 41.25 -11.69 26.88
C GLU A 230 42.27 -12.14 25.82
N PRO A 231 42.01 -11.99 24.50
CA PRO A 231 40.78 -11.48 23.87
C PRO A 231 39.61 -12.47 23.83
N ASP A 232 38.40 -11.95 23.55
CA ASP A 232 37.15 -12.71 23.39
C ASP A 232 36.53 -12.46 22.00
N GLU A 233 37.26 -12.86 20.96
CA GLU A 233 36.80 -12.77 19.58
C GLU A 233 35.82 -13.91 19.28
N ARG A 234 34.56 -13.54 19.03
CA ARG A 234 33.43 -14.46 18.86
C ARG A 234 33.14 -14.81 17.40
N GLY A 235 33.94 -14.26 16.48
CA GLY A 235 33.89 -14.57 15.06
C GLY A 235 33.27 -13.43 14.25
N ARG A 236 32.29 -13.74 13.40
CA ARG A 236 31.73 -12.80 12.42
C ARG A 236 30.20 -12.91 12.34
N ILE A 237 29.55 -11.78 12.09
CA ILE A 237 28.14 -11.73 11.74
C ILE A 237 28.05 -11.77 10.21
N TYR A 238 27.47 -12.85 9.68
CA TYR A 238 27.08 -12.95 8.28
C TYR A 238 25.59 -12.63 8.17
N LEU A 239 25.27 -11.43 7.70
CA LEU A 239 23.89 -11.01 7.50
C LEU A 239 23.63 -10.81 6.01
N THR A 240 22.63 -11.53 5.48
CA THR A 240 22.01 -11.22 4.19
C THR A 240 20.56 -10.81 4.44
N GLY A 241 20.26 -9.52 4.35
CA GLY A 241 18.97 -9.02 4.82
C GLY A 241 18.93 -7.51 5.01
N SER A 242 18.24 -7.05 6.06
CA SER A 242 18.17 -5.62 6.41
C SER A 242 18.18 -5.43 7.92
N ILE A 243 18.61 -4.26 8.39
CA ILE A 243 18.57 -3.87 9.80
C ILE A 243 17.91 -2.51 9.92
N ALA A 244 16.85 -2.44 10.72
CA ALA A 244 16.20 -1.23 11.20
C ALA A 244 16.35 -1.20 12.73
N GLN A 245 16.97 -0.15 13.27
CA GLN A 245 17.20 -0.03 14.71
C GLN A 245 17.09 1.43 15.15
N PHE A 246 16.53 1.65 16.34
CA PHE A 246 16.37 2.98 16.91
C PHE A 246 17.71 3.67 17.19
N ARG A 247 18.64 2.92 17.79
CA ARG A 247 20.03 3.34 17.98
C ARG A 247 20.98 2.24 17.51
N LYS A 248 22.20 2.63 17.15
CA LYS A 248 23.22 1.69 16.70
C LYS A 248 23.81 0.92 17.89
N GLY A 249 23.66 -0.41 17.88
CA GLY A 249 24.27 -1.28 18.88
C GLY A 249 25.75 -1.57 18.61
N TYR A 250 26.49 -1.88 19.67
CA TYR A 250 27.83 -2.41 19.57
C TYR A 250 27.77 -3.87 19.13
N THR A 251 28.68 -4.26 18.25
CA THR A 251 28.86 -5.68 17.88
C THR A 251 30.30 -6.13 18.12
N HIS A 252 31.21 -5.18 18.33
CA HIS A 252 32.61 -5.40 18.67
C HIS A 252 33.09 -4.21 19.48
N ARG A 253 33.91 -4.45 20.49
CA ARG A 253 34.47 -3.45 21.38
C ARG A 253 35.94 -3.77 21.68
N SER A 254 36.68 -2.75 22.13
CA SER A 254 38.07 -2.89 22.57
C SER A 254 38.23 -3.46 23.98
N GLN A 255 37.12 -3.79 24.64
CA GLN A 255 37.11 -4.42 25.95
C GLN A 255 37.79 -5.79 25.87
N HIS A 256 38.55 -6.18 26.89
CA HIS A 256 39.38 -7.39 26.88
C HIS A 256 40.26 -7.48 25.62
N GLN A 257 40.98 -6.41 25.23
CA GLN A 257 41.80 -6.36 24.01
C GLN A 257 41.04 -6.61 22.68
N GLY A 258 39.72 -6.82 22.73
CA GLY A 258 38.88 -7.22 21.60
C GLY A 258 37.78 -8.18 22.08
N THR A 259 36.52 -7.77 21.95
CA THR A 259 35.36 -8.60 22.27
C THR A 259 34.26 -8.42 21.25
N GLY A 260 33.64 -9.52 20.83
CA GLY A 260 32.49 -9.54 19.92
C GLY A 260 32.84 -10.03 18.53
N PHE A 261 32.27 -9.39 17.50
CA PHE A 261 32.18 -9.92 16.15
C PHE A 261 32.63 -8.94 15.07
N GLY A 262 33.37 -9.45 14.09
CA GLY A 262 33.47 -8.84 12.77
C GLY A 262 32.12 -8.84 12.03
N LYS A 263 32.00 -8.10 10.92
CA LYS A 263 30.74 -7.98 10.16
C LYS A 263 30.91 -8.26 8.69
N THR A 264 29.91 -8.88 8.08
CA THR A 264 29.71 -8.99 6.64
C THR A 264 28.23 -8.87 6.37
N TYR A 265 27.80 -7.67 5.95
CA TYR A 265 26.41 -7.32 5.75
C TYR A 265 26.15 -7.13 4.26
N HIS A 266 25.29 -7.98 3.72
CA HIS A 266 24.74 -7.91 2.38
C HIS A 266 23.26 -7.55 2.47
N TYR A 267 22.82 -6.63 1.61
CA TYR A 267 21.41 -6.27 1.57
C TYR A 267 20.63 -7.27 0.71
N ASP A 268 19.50 -7.73 1.22
CA ASP A 268 18.56 -8.52 0.43
C ASP A 268 17.67 -7.57 -0.40
N PHE A 269 17.94 -7.45 -1.70
CA PHE A 269 17.24 -6.50 -2.56
C PHE A 269 15.78 -6.87 -2.77
N ARG A 270 15.36 -8.09 -2.43
CA ARG A 270 13.94 -8.47 -2.43
C ARG A 270 13.14 -7.59 -1.48
N PHE A 271 13.74 -7.10 -0.38
CA PHE A 271 13.09 -6.20 0.58
C PHE A 271 12.71 -4.81 0.05
N LEU A 272 13.14 -4.44 -1.16
CA LEU A 272 12.64 -3.24 -1.83
C LEU A 272 11.24 -3.43 -2.44
N ARG A 273 10.87 -4.68 -2.73
CA ARG A 273 9.60 -5.04 -3.37
C ARG A 273 8.68 -5.80 -2.42
N ASP A 274 9.23 -6.82 -1.76
CA ASP A 274 8.51 -7.77 -0.93
C ASP A 274 9.06 -7.73 0.50
N GLY A 275 8.23 -7.63 1.53
CA GLY A 275 8.68 -7.73 2.92
C GLY A 275 8.35 -9.08 3.55
N PRO A 276 8.96 -9.41 4.69
CA PRO A 276 8.41 -10.45 5.56
C PRO A 276 6.94 -10.16 5.93
N PRO A 277 6.14 -11.16 6.29
CA PRO A 277 4.73 -10.97 6.67
C PRO A 277 4.57 -9.87 7.72
N GLY A 278 3.65 -8.92 7.52
CA GLY A 278 3.47 -7.77 8.42
C GLY A 278 4.43 -6.60 8.22
N PHE A 279 5.47 -6.77 7.39
CA PHE A 279 6.40 -5.73 6.97
C PHE A 279 6.36 -5.44 5.47
N ALA A 280 5.70 -6.31 4.69
CA ALA A 280 5.50 -6.09 3.26
C ALA A 280 4.58 -4.88 3.01
N PRO A 281 4.79 -4.14 1.90
CA PRO A 281 3.85 -3.14 1.43
C PRO A 281 2.39 -3.65 1.38
N GLU A 282 2.21 -4.94 1.12
CA GLU A 282 0.91 -5.64 1.07
C GLU A 282 0.20 -5.78 2.43
N SER A 283 0.89 -5.57 3.56
CA SER A 283 0.35 -5.91 4.89
C SER A 283 -0.36 -4.81 5.67
N ASN A 284 -0.38 -3.53 5.20
CA ASN A 284 -1.19 -2.48 5.84
C ASN A 284 -1.68 -1.43 4.80
N GLY A 285 -2.56 -1.88 3.90
CA GLY A 285 -3.32 -1.01 2.99
C GLY A 285 -4.63 -0.47 3.58
N ILE A 286 -4.92 -0.72 4.86
CA ILE A 286 -6.15 -0.26 5.52
C ILE A 286 -6.04 1.23 5.87
N ILE A 287 -6.97 2.04 5.37
CA ILE A 287 -7.11 3.45 5.67
C ILE A 287 -8.41 3.64 6.45
N ASP A 288 -8.28 4.01 7.73
CA ASP A 288 -9.39 4.36 8.60
C ASP A 288 -9.10 5.60 9.45
N GLY A 289 -10.15 6.23 9.99
CA GLY A 289 -10.03 7.42 10.82
C GLY A 289 -9.91 8.73 10.02
N ARG A 290 -9.21 9.73 10.57
CA ARG A 290 -9.17 11.09 10.01
C ARG A 290 -7.78 11.45 9.47
N TYR A 291 -7.73 11.98 8.26
CA TYR A 291 -6.53 12.50 7.61
C TYR A 291 -6.76 13.92 7.12
N GLU A 292 -5.78 14.80 7.29
CA GLU A 292 -5.83 16.13 6.64
C GLU A 292 -5.37 16.04 5.19
N ARG A 293 -4.37 15.20 4.90
CA ARG A 293 -3.89 14.91 3.56
C ARG A 293 -3.42 13.45 3.47
N LEU A 294 -3.80 12.77 2.40
CA LEU A 294 -3.38 11.41 2.09
C LEU A 294 -3.04 11.29 0.60
N GLU A 295 -1.96 10.58 0.29
CA GLU A 295 -1.50 10.36 -1.08
C GLU A 295 -1.19 8.87 -1.30
N LEU A 296 -1.81 8.28 -2.32
CA LEU A 296 -1.80 6.84 -2.59
C LEU A 296 -1.05 6.55 -3.89
N TYR A 297 -0.14 5.59 -3.84
CA TYR A 297 0.72 5.22 -4.98
C TYR A 297 0.56 3.73 -5.28
N GLN A 298 0.78 3.33 -6.53
CA GLN A 298 0.79 1.94 -6.97
C GLN A 298 1.97 1.17 -6.35
N ARG A 299 1.85 0.84 -5.08
CA ARG A 299 2.78 0.01 -4.31
C ARG A 299 2.03 -1.05 -3.50
N ARG A 300 0.70 -0.92 -3.39
CA ARG A 300 -0.18 -1.64 -2.46
C ARG A 300 -1.62 -1.60 -2.99
N ASP A 301 -2.40 -2.61 -2.67
CA ASP A 301 -3.86 -2.52 -2.69
C ASP A 301 -4.31 -1.80 -1.42
N TYR A 302 -5.26 -0.87 -1.55
CA TYR A 302 -5.77 -0.13 -0.39
C TYR A 302 -7.20 -0.56 -0.08
N ARG A 303 -7.48 -0.70 1.22
CA ARG A 303 -8.82 -0.93 1.75
C ARG A 303 -9.21 0.28 2.57
N ILE A 304 -10.32 0.93 2.25
CA ILE A 304 -10.76 2.13 2.94
C ILE A 304 -12.04 1.83 3.72
N ARG A 305 -12.06 2.19 5.00
CA ARG A 305 -13.22 2.02 5.87
C ARG A 305 -13.31 3.16 6.88
N ASN A 306 -14.50 3.71 7.09
CA ASN A 306 -14.75 4.78 8.06
C ASN A 306 -13.71 5.94 8.03
N ALA A 307 -13.27 6.33 6.84
CA ALA A 307 -12.23 7.31 6.63
C ALA A 307 -12.81 8.70 6.33
N ASN A 308 -12.23 9.74 6.93
CA ASN A 308 -12.54 11.14 6.67
C ASN A 308 -11.25 11.88 6.27
N ILE A 309 -11.17 12.29 5.01
CA ILE A 309 -9.95 12.82 4.41
C ILE A 309 -10.16 14.26 3.94
N GLY A 310 -9.28 15.18 4.33
CA GLY A 310 -9.28 16.55 3.80
C GLY A 310 -8.91 16.56 2.33
N THR A 311 -7.64 16.27 2.03
CA THR A 311 -7.11 16.13 0.67
C THR A 311 -6.72 14.68 0.36
N LEU A 312 -7.34 14.05 -0.63
CA LEU A 312 -6.97 12.73 -1.15
C LEU A 312 -6.36 12.87 -2.55
N ILE A 313 -5.16 12.32 -2.74
CA ILE A 313 -4.48 12.24 -4.03
C ILE A 313 -4.22 10.76 -4.34
N VAL A 314 -4.64 10.29 -5.51
CA VAL A 314 -4.48 8.90 -5.95
C VAL A 314 -3.79 8.87 -7.29
N HIS A 315 -2.68 8.14 -7.36
CA HIS A 315 -1.86 8.01 -8.56
C HIS A 315 -2.26 6.78 -9.39
N SER A 316 -1.85 6.79 -10.66
CA SER A 316 -2.17 5.73 -11.64
C SER A 316 -1.82 4.33 -11.16
N GLY A 317 -2.71 3.38 -11.49
CA GLY A 317 -2.57 1.96 -11.20
C GLY A 317 -2.91 1.56 -9.77
N VAL A 318 -3.45 2.48 -8.97
CA VAL A 318 -3.94 2.17 -7.62
C VAL A 318 -5.29 1.47 -7.68
N GLU A 319 -5.44 0.42 -6.88
CA GLU A 319 -6.72 -0.25 -6.64
C GLU A 319 -7.21 0.07 -5.22
N LEU A 320 -8.44 0.57 -5.11
CA LEU A 320 -9.11 0.89 -3.86
C LEU A 320 -10.31 -0.04 -3.66
N GLU A 321 -10.30 -0.78 -2.57
CA GLU A 321 -11.46 -1.52 -2.07
C GLU A 321 -12.13 -0.73 -0.94
N LEU A 322 -13.44 -0.55 -1.06
CA LEU A 322 -14.24 0.25 -0.14
C LEU A 322 -15.08 -0.69 0.76
N GLU A 323 -14.81 -0.69 2.07
CA GLU A 323 -15.47 -1.58 3.04
C GLU A 323 -16.60 -0.85 3.81
N GLY A 324 -17.82 -1.35 3.66
CA GLY A 324 -19.03 -0.81 4.30
C GLY A 324 -19.77 0.26 3.49
N GLN A 325 -20.90 0.73 4.01
CA GLN A 325 -21.82 1.61 3.25
C GLN A 325 -21.29 3.04 3.03
N GLN A 326 -20.55 3.61 3.99
CA GLN A 326 -19.93 4.94 3.88
C GLN A 326 -18.45 4.89 4.29
N PRO A 327 -17.61 4.22 3.48
CA PRO A 327 -16.22 3.95 3.82
C PRO A 327 -15.36 5.20 3.78
N LEU A 328 -15.72 6.18 2.95
CA LEU A 328 -14.88 7.34 2.65
C LEU A 328 -15.72 8.61 2.53
N VAL A 329 -15.27 9.66 3.20
CA VAL A 329 -15.69 11.05 2.98
C VAL A 329 -14.47 11.92 2.69
N VAL A 330 -14.46 12.57 1.52
CA VAL A 330 -13.44 13.58 1.17
C VAL A 330 -14.02 14.99 1.31
N ARG A 331 -13.32 15.91 1.98
CA ARG A 331 -13.86 17.25 2.32
C ARG A 331 -13.35 18.40 1.46
N ASP A 332 -12.06 18.44 1.14
CA ASP A 332 -11.45 19.63 0.54
C ASP A 332 -10.95 19.38 -0.88
N ARG A 333 -10.23 18.29 -1.12
CA ARG A 333 -9.66 18.07 -2.45
C ARG A 333 -9.55 16.61 -2.79
N LEU A 334 -10.00 16.24 -3.99
CA LEU A 334 -9.80 14.92 -4.55
C LEU A 334 -9.08 15.04 -5.89
N ILE A 335 -7.92 14.40 -6.03
CA ILE A 335 -7.22 14.31 -7.31
C ILE A 335 -6.93 12.84 -7.57
N MET A 336 -7.50 12.28 -8.62
CA MET A 336 -7.23 10.92 -9.07
C MET A 336 -6.73 10.98 -10.51
N ARG A 337 -5.48 10.58 -10.73
CA ARG A 337 -4.83 10.63 -12.05
C ARG A 337 -4.35 9.25 -12.47
N GLY A 338 -5.23 8.52 -13.13
CA GLY A 338 -4.94 7.26 -13.81
C GLY A 338 -4.25 7.47 -15.16
N ALA A 339 -3.76 6.37 -15.72
CA ALA A 339 -3.31 6.31 -17.11
C ALA A 339 -4.18 5.30 -17.86
N GLU A 340 -4.29 5.40 -19.18
CA GLU A 340 -5.11 4.51 -20.02
C GLU A 340 -4.70 3.03 -19.86
N ASP A 341 -3.39 2.75 -19.79
CA ASP A 341 -2.85 1.41 -19.58
C ASP A 341 -2.87 0.96 -18.11
N ARG A 342 -3.10 1.89 -17.19
CA ARG A 342 -3.03 1.71 -15.74
C ARG A 342 -4.04 2.62 -15.05
N PRO A 343 -5.35 2.33 -15.20
CA PRO A 343 -6.40 3.13 -14.59
C PRO A 343 -6.33 3.04 -13.06
N ILE A 344 -7.02 3.94 -12.39
CA ILE A 344 -7.33 3.78 -10.96
C ILE A 344 -8.64 3.00 -10.88
N THR A 345 -8.67 1.91 -10.11
CA THR A 345 -9.87 1.07 -9.96
C THR A 345 -10.43 1.20 -8.56
N ILE A 346 -11.75 1.42 -8.45
CA ILE A 346 -12.47 1.55 -7.19
C ILE A 346 -13.58 0.50 -7.16
N ARG A 347 -13.47 -0.39 -6.19
CA ARG A 347 -14.33 -1.57 -6.05
C ARG A 347 -14.97 -1.67 -4.66
N PRO A 348 -16.16 -2.27 -4.56
CA PRO A 348 -16.80 -2.54 -3.27
C PRO A 348 -16.15 -3.74 -2.58
N GLU A 349 -16.39 -3.89 -1.28
CA GLU A 349 -16.16 -5.15 -0.57
C GLU A 349 -16.98 -6.28 -1.20
N ARG A 350 -16.36 -7.45 -1.41
CA ARG A 350 -17.01 -8.60 -2.04
C ARG A 350 -18.25 -9.06 -1.26
N GLY A 351 -19.39 -9.08 -1.95
CA GLY A 351 -20.67 -9.52 -1.38
C GLY A 351 -21.32 -8.48 -0.46
N GLY A 352 -20.79 -7.26 -0.41
CA GLY A 352 -21.38 -6.13 0.30
C GLY A 352 -22.53 -5.47 -0.47
N ASP A 353 -23.34 -4.71 0.25
CA ASP A 353 -24.35 -3.81 -0.34
C ASP A 353 -23.71 -2.66 -1.13
N ARG A 354 -24.55 -1.88 -1.81
CA ARG A 354 -24.17 -0.63 -2.48
C ARG A 354 -23.36 0.29 -1.56
N THR A 355 -22.20 0.73 -2.06
CA THR A 355 -21.19 1.47 -1.30
C THR A 355 -21.12 2.91 -1.79
N LEU A 356 -21.09 3.86 -0.86
CA LEU A 356 -21.09 5.29 -1.18
C LEU A 356 -19.68 5.88 -1.20
N PHE A 357 -19.23 6.35 -2.36
CA PHE A 357 -18.08 7.21 -2.52
C PHE A 357 -18.52 8.69 -2.38
N ARG A 358 -18.15 9.34 -1.28
CA ARG A 358 -18.66 10.67 -0.94
C ARG A 358 -17.60 11.76 -0.95
N VAL A 359 -17.87 12.83 -1.68
CA VAL A 359 -17.16 14.12 -1.56
C VAL A 359 -18.15 15.17 -1.06
N VAL A 360 -17.79 15.88 0.00
CA VAL A 360 -18.61 16.95 0.60
C VAL A 360 -17.97 18.31 0.37
N ARG A 361 -18.80 19.34 0.25
CA ARG A 361 -18.36 20.69 -0.07
C ARG A 361 -17.62 21.34 1.11
N GLY A 362 -16.30 21.45 0.98
CA GLY A 362 -15.44 22.31 1.81
C GLY A 362 -15.29 23.73 1.25
N PRO A 363 -14.48 24.60 1.89
CA PRO A 363 -14.32 26.01 1.50
C PRO A 363 -13.69 26.25 0.11
N HIS A 364 -12.93 25.27 -0.38
CA HIS A 364 -12.21 25.31 -1.67
C HIS A 364 -12.25 23.93 -2.32
N SER A 365 -13.45 23.39 -2.48
CA SER A 365 -13.63 21.98 -2.84
C SER A 365 -13.38 21.74 -4.33
N TYR A 366 -12.33 20.98 -4.65
CA TYR A 366 -11.92 20.70 -6.03
C TYR A 366 -11.77 19.20 -6.24
N VAL A 367 -12.37 18.69 -7.31
CA VAL A 367 -12.32 17.29 -7.71
C VAL A 367 -11.81 17.17 -9.15
N GLU A 368 -10.79 16.35 -9.34
CA GLU A 368 -10.24 15.99 -10.65
C GLU A 368 -10.13 14.47 -10.73
N LEU A 369 -10.81 13.88 -11.71
CA LEU A 369 -10.78 12.46 -12.01
C LEU A 369 -10.33 12.27 -13.46
N GLU A 370 -9.29 11.47 -13.66
CA GLU A 370 -8.76 11.13 -14.97
C GLU A 370 -8.43 9.63 -15.03
N ASN A 371 -8.98 8.89 -16.01
CA ASN A 371 -8.78 7.44 -16.18
C ASN A 371 -9.08 6.64 -14.88
N VAL A 372 -10.29 6.83 -14.34
CA VAL A 372 -10.76 6.18 -13.11
C VAL A 372 -11.97 5.31 -13.41
N ILE A 373 -11.99 4.10 -12.87
CA ILE A 373 -13.07 3.12 -13.01
C ILE A 373 -13.73 2.89 -11.66
N PHE A 374 -15.03 3.16 -11.57
CA PHE A 374 -15.89 2.84 -10.43
C PHE A 374 -16.80 1.66 -10.79
N GLU A 375 -16.71 0.55 -10.04
CA GLU A 375 -17.49 -0.68 -10.32
C GLU A 375 -18.99 -0.57 -9.99
N GLU A 376 -19.80 -1.53 -10.45
CA GLU A 376 -21.29 -1.53 -10.51
C GLU A 376 -22.03 -1.26 -9.18
N SER A 377 -21.37 -1.42 -8.03
CA SER A 377 -21.97 -1.18 -6.71
C SER A 377 -21.46 0.08 -6.02
N ILE A 378 -20.74 0.95 -6.73
CA ILE A 378 -20.22 2.20 -6.20
C ILE A 378 -21.09 3.37 -6.64
N GLU A 379 -21.79 3.97 -5.68
CA GLU A 379 -22.48 5.24 -5.90
C GLU A 379 -21.52 6.40 -5.67
N THR A 380 -21.48 7.35 -6.59
CA THR A 380 -20.71 8.58 -6.43
C THR A 380 -21.61 9.76 -6.07
N GLN A 381 -21.42 10.30 -4.86
CA GLN A 381 -22.03 11.57 -4.45
C GLN A 381 -20.94 12.62 -4.31
N ILE A 382 -20.89 13.54 -5.27
CA ILE A 382 -19.85 14.57 -5.35
C ILE A 382 -20.49 15.94 -5.21
N ASN A 383 -20.31 16.58 -4.07
CA ASN A 383 -20.65 17.98 -3.87
C ASN A 383 -19.36 18.78 -3.66
N CYS A 384 -19.01 19.62 -4.64
CA CYS A 384 -17.77 20.38 -4.62
C CYS A 384 -17.88 21.65 -5.47
N ASP A 385 -16.97 22.61 -5.31
CA ASP A 385 -17.03 23.85 -6.08
C ASP A 385 -16.75 23.65 -7.57
N SER A 386 -15.80 22.76 -7.89
CA SER A 386 -15.45 22.46 -9.28
C SER A 386 -15.07 20.98 -9.44
N LEU A 387 -15.66 20.35 -10.45
CA LEU A 387 -15.52 18.94 -10.80
C LEU A 387 -15.05 18.82 -12.24
N LYS A 388 -13.91 18.16 -12.43
CA LYS A 388 -13.37 17.79 -13.74
C LYS A 388 -13.26 16.27 -13.86
N VAL A 389 -13.85 15.69 -14.89
CA VAL A 389 -13.88 14.24 -15.14
C VAL A 389 -13.47 13.96 -16.59
N ILE A 390 -12.46 13.12 -16.77
CA ILE A 390 -11.87 12.83 -18.08
C ILE A 390 -11.65 11.33 -18.21
N ASN A 391 -12.19 10.71 -19.26
CA ASN A 391 -11.95 9.30 -19.57
C ASN A 391 -12.22 8.36 -18.39
N CYS A 392 -13.28 8.61 -17.62
CA CYS A 392 -13.66 7.80 -16.48
C CYS A 392 -14.83 6.87 -16.81
N GLU A 393 -14.96 5.79 -16.05
CA GLU A 393 -16.06 4.84 -16.13
C GLU A 393 -16.79 4.77 -14.78
N PHE A 394 -18.11 4.95 -14.80
CA PHE A 394 -18.97 4.88 -13.62
C PHE A 394 -20.04 3.82 -13.85
N ASN A 395 -19.86 2.66 -13.23
CA ASN A 395 -20.77 1.54 -13.39
C ASN A 395 -21.90 1.50 -12.35
N GLY A 396 -21.81 2.35 -11.32
CA GLY A 396 -22.92 2.64 -10.41
C GLY A 396 -23.41 4.09 -10.52
N PRO A 397 -24.48 4.46 -9.79
CA PRO A 397 -25.12 5.77 -9.98
C PRO A 397 -24.25 6.96 -9.59
N ALA A 398 -24.51 8.09 -10.25
CA ALA A 398 -23.78 9.33 -10.07
C ALA A 398 -24.73 10.49 -9.75
N ASN A 399 -24.53 11.14 -8.60
CA ASN A 399 -25.29 12.33 -8.19
C ASN A 399 -24.35 13.47 -7.81
N TRP A 400 -24.22 14.44 -8.70
CA TRP A 400 -23.18 15.46 -8.62
C TRP A 400 -23.74 16.88 -8.56
N GLU A 401 -23.09 17.71 -7.74
CA GLU A 401 -23.39 19.13 -7.59
C GLU A 401 -22.08 19.93 -7.61
N ALA A 402 -21.83 20.67 -8.71
CA ALA A 402 -20.59 21.45 -8.90
C ALA A 402 -20.66 22.42 -10.08
N ILE A 403 -19.57 23.16 -10.32
CA ILE A 403 -19.18 23.57 -11.68
C ILE A 403 -18.59 22.34 -12.37
N ILE A 404 -19.27 21.81 -13.39
CA ILE A 404 -19.03 20.44 -13.89
C ILE A 404 -18.43 20.48 -15.30
N GLN A 405 -17.33 19.75 -15.49
CA GLN A 405 -16.73 19.47 -16.80
C GLN A 405 -16.49 17.96 -16.93
N VAL A 406 -17.12 17.33 -17.92
CA VAL A 406 -17.02 15.89 -18.19
C VAL A 406 -16.65 15.68 -19.65
N THR A 407 -15.66 14.84 -19.92
CA THR A 407 -15.24 14.51 -21.27
C THR A 407 -14.83 13.05 -21.40
N GLY A 408 -15.21 12.39 -22.50
CA GLY A 408 -14.72 11.04 -22.81
C GLY A 408 -15.15 9.96 -21.81
N SER A 409 -16.18 10.19 -21.00
CA SER A 409 -16.50 9.33 -19.86
C SER A 409 -17.76 8.48 -20.11
N LYS A 410 -17.83 7.31 -19.48
CA LYS A 410 -18.92 6.36 -19.61
C LYS A 410 -19.67 6.21 -18.28
N PHE A 411 -21.00 6.16 -18.36
CA PHE A 411 -21.91 5.99 -17.25
C PHE A 411 -22.90 4.87 -17.56
N ALA A 412 -22.84 3.77 -16.80
CA ALA A 412 -23.70 2.60 -17.04
C ALA A 412 -25.07 2.69 -16.31
N ASP A 413 -25.18 3.57 -15.31
CA ASP A 413 -26.38 3.70 -14.46
C ASP A 413 -26.83 5.18 -14.38
N GLU A 414 -27.91 5.44 -13.64
CA GLU A 414 -28.58 6.74 -13.58
C GLU A 414 -27.63 7.87 -13.14
N VAL A 415 -27.62 8.96 -13.93
CA VAL A 415 -26.81 10.15 -13.65
C VAL A 415 -27.68 11.37 -13.39
N SER A 416 -27.36 12.12 -12.35
CA SER A 416 -27.92 13.42 -12.02
C SER A 416 -26.80 14.44 -11.87
N MET A 417 -26.81 15.47 -12.70
CA MET A 417 -25.86 16.59 -12.65
C MET A 417 -26.60 17.90 -12.34
N SER A 418 -26.17 18.56 -11.27
CA SER A 418 -26.71 19.83 -10.81
C SER A 418 -25.62 20.90 -10.79
N SER A 419 -25.54 21.74 -11.81
CA SER A 419 -24.64 22.89 -11.80
C SER A 419 -25.35 24.18 -11.40
N TRP A 420 -24.60 25.09 -10.76
CA TRP A 420 -25.04 26.46 -10.45
C TRP A 420 -24.35 27.53 -11.32
N HIS A 421 -23.45 27.12 -12.22
CA HIS A 421 -22.77 28.04 -13.12
C HIS A 421 -22.52 27.38 -14.48
N GLN A 422 -21.37 26.71 -14.65
CA GLN A 422 -20.99 26.07 -15.90
C GLN A 422 -21.18 24.55 -15.82
N LEU A 423 -21.81 23.99 -16.84
CA LEU A 423 -21.90 22.56 -17.11
C LEU A 423 -21.41 22.31 -18.53
N LEU A 424 -20.34 21.53 -18.68
CA LEU A 424 -19.85 21.09 -19.98
C LEU A 424 -19.72 19.57 -19.97
N VAL A 425 -20.48 18.89 -20.81
CA VAL A 425 -20.42 17.43 -20.96
C VAL A 425 -20.21 17.13 -22.43
N THR A 426 -19.09 16.50 -22.76
CA THR A 426 -18.77 16.18 -24.16
C THR A 426 -18.26 14.77 -24.37
N HIS A 427 -18.47 14.21 -25.55
CA HIS A 427 -17.88 12.92 -25.97
C HIS A 427 -18.09 11.80 -24.94
N SER A 428 -19.23 11.81 -24.24
CA SER A 428 -19.51 10.90 -23.13
C SER A 428 -20.71 10.00 -23.45
N VAL A 429 -20.78 8.85 -22.79
CA VAL A 429 -21.82 7.83 -22.98
C VAL A 429 -22.63 7.67 -21.71
N PHE A 430 -23.96 7.68 -21.82
CA PHE A 430 -24.90 7.45 -20.72
C PHE A 430 -25.87 6.32 -21.10
N GLU A 431 -25.81 5.19 -20.40
CA GLU A 431 -26.60 3.98 -20.71
C GLU A 431 -27.93 3.89 -19.93
N ASP A 432 -28.12 4.72 -18.90
CA ASP A 432 -29.40 4.80 -18.17
C ASP A 432 -29.89 6.25 -17.99
N GLY A 433 -29.56 7.07 -18.97
CA GLY A 433 -30.00 8.46 -19.07
C GLY A 433 -29.26 9.44 -18.16
N LEU A 434 -29.54 10.72 -18.41
CA LEU A 434 -28.95 11.87 -17.75
C LEU A 434 -30.05 12.84 -17.30
N THR A 435 -30.01 13.22 -16.02
CA THR A 435 -30.87 14.27 -15.47
C THR A 435 -30.07 15.54 -15.21
N ILE A 436 -30.57 16.67 -15.74
CA ILE A 436 -30.07 18.01 -15.42
C ILE A 436 -31.04 18.67 -14.44
N ALA A 437 -30.56 18.99 -13.23
CA ALA A 437 -31.41 19.45 -12.13
C ALA A 437 -30.96 20.75 -11.42
N GLY A 438 -29.88 21.40 -11.88
CA GLY A 438 -29.33 22.63 -11.29
C GLY A 438 -29.67 23.91 -12.06
N ASP A 439 -29.54 25.09 -11.42
CA ASP A 439 -29.64 26.41 -12.08
C ASP A 439 -28.44 26.70 -12.99
N THR A 440 -28.19 25.82 -13.96
CA THR A 440 -27.06 25.89 -14.89
C THR A 440 -27.18 27.16 -15.74
N ARG A 441 -26.21 28.07 -15.60
CA ARG A 441 -26.20 29.38 -16.28
C ARG A 441 -25.50 29.35 -17.62
N ASP A 442 -24.63 28.36 -17.82
CA ASP A 442 -23.83 28.17 -19.02
C ASP A 442 -23.64 26.66 -19.24
N GLY A 443 -24.67 26.03 -19.81
CA GLY A 443 -24.75 24.59 -19.99
C GLY A 443 -24.53 24.18 -21.44
N HIS A 444 -23.66 23.20 -21.66
CA HIS A 444 -23.38 22.62 -22.97
C HIS A 444 -23.29 21.09 -22.87
N LEU A 445 -24.22 20.41 -23.53
CA LEU A 445 -24.20 18.96 -23.76
C LEU A 445 -23.90 18.74 -25.24
N LEU A 446 -22.64 18.41 -25.56
CA LEU A 446 -22.16 18.36 -26.95
C LEU A 446 -21.57 16.99 -27.31
N ASN A 447 -21.94 16.42 -28.46
CA ASN A 447 -21.30 15.19 -28.97
C ASN A 447 -21.39 14.00 -27.99
N ASN A 448 -22.50 13.84 -27.25
CA ASN A 448 -22.68 12.72 -26.33
C ASN A 448 -23.59 11.63 -26.93
N THR A 449 -23.51 10.43 -26.39
CA THR A 449 -24.43 9.33 -26.68
C THR A 449 -25.23 8.98 -25.43
N ILE A 450 -26.55 9.03 -25.52
CA ILE A 450 -27.47 8.79 -24.41
C ILE A 450 -28.49 7.73 -24.87
N VAL A 451 -28.40 6.55 -24.28
CA VAL A 451 -29.10 5.36 -24.76
C VAL A 451 -29.69 4.57 -23.60
N SER A 452 -30.65 3.69 -23.91
CA SER A 452 -31.17 2.67 -23.00
C SER A 452 -31.77 3.19 -21.67
N GLY A 453 -32.02 4.50 -21.55
CA GLY A 453 -32.60 5.13 -20.37
C GLY A 453 -33.98 4.56 -20.05
N ARG A 454 -34.10 3.91 -18.88
CA ARG A 454 -35.35 3.26 -18.41
C ARG A 454 -36.51 4.23 -18.26
N ASN A 455 -36.21 5.50 -18.05
CA ASN A 455 -37.19 6.56 -17.82
C ASN A 455 -37.20 7.61 -18.93
N SER A 456 -36.06 8.27 -19.12
CA SER A 456 -35.82 9.30 -20.13
C SER A 456 -34.33 9.24 -20.47
N GLY A 457 -33.97 9.42 -21.73
CA GLY A 457 -32.59 9.59 -22.14
C GLY A 457 -32.05 10.88 -21.53
N LEU A 458 -32.66 12.01 -21.85
CA LEU A 458 -32.30 13.30 -21.27
C LEU A 458 -33.49 13.92 -20.55
N ARG A 459 -33.37 14.09 -19.22
CA ARG A 459 -34.41 14.72 -18.39
C ARG A 459 -33.95 16.09 -17.93
N LEU A 460 -34.67 17.13 -18.34
CA LEU A 460 -34.37 18.51 -17.99
C LEU A 460 -35.35 19.00 -16.94
N ARG A 461 -34.88 19.29 -15.73
CA ARG A 461 -35.73 19.77 -14.62
C ARG A 461 -35.53 21.24 -14.34
N ARG A 462 -34.29 21.71 -14.44
CA ARG A 462 -33.91 23.07 -14.10
C ARG A 462 -32.64 23.44 -14.88
N PHE A 463 -32.64 24.64 -15.45
CA PHE A 463 -31.49 25.30 -16.08
C PHE A 463 -31.85 26.79 -16.31
N GLN A 464 -30.90 27.61 -16.76
CA GLN A 464 -31.14 28.97 -17.26
C GLN A 464 -30.67 29.12 -18.71
N ASN A 465 -29.52 28.54 -19.05
CA ASN A 465 -29.05 28.45 -20.42
C ASN A 465 -28.45 27.05 -20.63
N LEU A 466 -29.01 26.33 -21.59
CA LEU A 466 -28.60 24.96 -21.89
C LEU A 466 -28.63 24.73 -23.40
N GLU A 467 -27.45 24.53 -23.97
CA GLU A 467 -27.24 24.11 -25.34
C GLU A 467 -27.06 22.59 -25.39
N ILE A 468 -27.83 21.94 -26.25
CA ILE A 468 -27.79 20.49 -26.45
C ILE A 468 -27.63 20.28 -27.95
N GLN A 469 -26.41 19.94 -28.36
CA GLN A 469 -26.08 19.80 -29.78
C GLN A 469 -25.26 18.56 -30.10
N ASN A 470 -25.47 18.04 -31.32
CA ASN A 470 -24.70 16.90 -31.86
C ASN A 470 -24.76 15.64 -30.99
N ASN A 471 -25.80 15.47 -30.18
CA ASN A 471 -25.94 14.28 -29.35
C ASN A 471 -26.75 13.21 -30.08
N ILE A 472 -26.45 11.95 -29.77
CA ILE A 472 -27.27 10.79 -30.13
C ILE A 472 -28.10 10.42 -28.90
N ILE A 473 -29.42 10.51 -29.00
CA ILE A 473 -30.37 10.20 -27.92
C ILE A 473 -31.35 9.16 -28.44
N ALA A 474 -31.03 7.88 -28.23
CA ALA A 474 -31.72 6.80 -28.91
C ALA A 474 -32.07 5.62 -28.00
N PHE A 475 -33.13 4.89 -28.34
CA PHE A 475 -33.52 3.66 -27.63
C PHE A 475 -33.82 3.86 -26.14
N ASN A 476 -34.30 5.04 -25.76
CA ASN A 476 -34.73 5.34 -24.39
C ASN A 476 -36.26 5.21 -24.29
N ARG A 477 -36.80 5.17 -23.08
CA ARG A 477 -38.25 5.26 -22.90
C ARG A 477 -38.82 6.60 -23.39
N GLN A 478 -38.15 7.71 -23.09
CA GLN A 478 -38.43 9.04 -23.62
C GLN A 478 -37.11 9.62 -24.11
N GLY A 479 -37.08 10.32 -25.24
CA GLY A 479 -35.85 10.94 -25.76
C GLY A 479 -35.42 12.13 -24.89
N ILE A 480 -35.74 13.34 -25.33
CA ILE A 480 -35.57 14.57 -24.56
C ILE A 480 -36.89 14.89 -23.86
N ASN A 481 -36.86 14.96 -22.52
CA ASN A 481 -38.01 15.31 -21.70
C ASN A 481 -37.76 16.64 -20.96
N ASN A 482 -38.39 17.69 -21.45
CA ASN A 482 -38.29 19.03 -20.87
C ASN A 482 -39.38 19.26 -19.82
N LEU A 483 -39.04 19.02 -18.55
CA LEU A 483 -39.91 19.33 -17.41
C LEU A 483 -39.68 20.75 -16.87
N HIS A 484 -38.84 21.53 -17.55
CA HIS A 484 -38.58 22.92 -17.21
C HIS A 484 -39.52 23.86 -17.97
N TYR A 485 -39.69 25.09 -17.48
CA TYR A 485 -40.59 26.06 -18.12
C TYR A 485 -39.91 26.83 -19.26
N GLU A 486 -38.58 26.85 -19.30
CA GLU A 486 -37.79 27.41 -20.42
C GLU A 486 -37.44 26.31 -21.42
N GLU A 487 -37.22 26.72 -22.67
CA GLU A 487 -36.80 25.82 -23.74
C GLU A 487 -35.26 25.82 -23.85
N PRO A 488 -34.61 24.65 -23.96
CA PRO A 488 -33.18 24.58 -24.23
C PRO A 488 -32.88 24.94 -25.70
N LEU A 489 -31.64 25.31 -25.98
CA LEU A 489 -31.14 25.50 -27.34
C LEU A 489 -30.78 24.14 -27.93
N LEU A 490 -31.72 23.55 -28.68
CA LEU A 490 -31.55 22.28 -29.36
C LEU A 490 -31.03 22.52 -30.79
N GLY A 491 -30.16 21.64 -31.27
CA GLY A 491 -29.77 21.62 -32.69
C GLY A 491 -28.93 20.41 -33.04
N TYR A 492 -29.01 19.93 -34.27
CA TYR A 492 -28.15 18.86 -34.80
C TYR A 492 -28.10 17.57 -33.96
N ASN A 493 -29.13 17.29 -33.16
CA ASN A 493 -29.19 16.04 -32.39
C ASN A 493 -29.82 14.93 -33.24
N ASN A 494 -29.34 13.71 -33.09
CA ASN A 494 -30.05 12.53 -33.55
C ASN A 494 -30.91 11.97 -32.42
N VAL A 495 -32.24 12.06 -32.53
CA VAL A 495 -33.16 11.54 -31.52
C VAL A 495 -34.03 10.47 -32.16
N PHE A 496 -33.81 9.21 -31.78
CA PHE A 496 -34.26 8.06 -32.58
C PHE A 496 -34.83 6.91 -31.73
N GLU A 497 -35.99 6.41 -32.14
CA GLU A 497 -36.61 5.18 -31.60
C GLU A 497 -36.74 5.20 -30.07
N ASN A 498 -37.20 6.33 -29.51
CA ASN A 498 -37.56 6.41 -28.10
C ASN A 498 -39.03 6.01 -27.90
N GLU A 499 -39.31 5.10 -26.96
CA GLU A 499 -40.58 4.35 -26.89
C GLU A 499 -41.84 5.22 -26.82
N VAL A 500 -41.84 6.23 -25.94
CA VAL A 500 -42.96 7.13 -25.69
C VAL A 500 -42.95 8.31 -26.66
N GLY A 501 -41.75 8.72 -27.09
CA GLY A 501 -41.56 9.86 -27.98
C GLY A 501 -40.15 10.43 -27.88
N ASP A 502 -39.67 10.94 -29.01
CA ASP A 502 -38.35 11.55 -29.15
C ASP A 502 -38.24 12.89 -28.40
N TYR A 503 -39.31 13.69 -28.42
CA TYR A 503 -39.37 14.99 -27.74
C TYR A 503 -40.66 15.07 -26.91
N ILE A 504 -40.50 15.28 -25.61
CA ILE A 504 -41.58 15.46 -24.64
C ILE A 504 -41.49 16.90 -24.11
N ASP A 505 -42.57 17.66 -24.27
CA ASP A 505 -42.69 19.06 -23.85
C ASP A 505 -41.58 19.98 -24.41
N CYS A 506 -41.05 19.62 -25.58
CA CYS A 506 -40.12 20.40 -26.39
C CYS A 506 -40.25 19.99 -27.87
N SER A 507 -39.51 20.63 -28.76
CA SER A 507 -39.51 20.32 -30.20
C SER A 507 -38.08 20.12 -30.73
N PRO A 508 -37.87 19.36 -31.81
CA PRO A 508 -36.56 19.26 -32.45
C PRO A 508 -36.05 20.65 -32.86
N GLY A 509 -34.76 20.88 -32.60
CA GLY A 509 -34.07 22.08 -33.06
C GLY A 509 -33.51 21.93 -34.47
N ASP A 510 -33.01 23.03 -35.03
CA ASP A 510 -32.48 23.09 -36.40
C ASP A 510 -31.41 22.02 -36.64
N GLY A 511 -31.48 21.34 -37.80
CA GLY A 511 -30.53 20.30 -38.19
C GLY A 511 -30.68 18.97 -37.44
N SER A 512 -31.62 18.83 -36.51
CA SER A 512 -31.86 17.56 -35.82
C SER A 512 -32.40 16.50 -36.78
N ILE A 513 -31.99 15.25 -36.58
CA ILE A 513 -32.41 14.09 -37.37
C ILE A 513 -33.04 13.02 -36.47
N SER A 514 -33.78 12.10 -37.07
CA SER A 514 -34.27 10.89 -36.41
C SER A 514 -33.93 9.71 -37.31
N ALA A 515 -32.73 9.18 -37.12
CA ALA A 515 -32.19 8.09 -37.93
C ALA A 515 -31.44 7.07 -37.05
N ASN A 516 -31.43 5.81 -37.47
CA ASN A 516 -30.75 4.76 -36.72
C ASN A 516 -29.25 5.11 -36.59
N PRO A 517 -28.68 5.22 -35.38
CA PRO A 517 -27.26 5.52 -35.18
C PRO A 517 -26.31 4.48 -35.78
N GLN A 518 -26.79 3.25 -35.99
CA GLN A 518 -26.00 2.12 -36.46
C GLN A 518 -24.70 1.90 -35.65
N PHE A 519 -24.86 1.74 -34.34
CA PHE A 519 -23.77 1.37 -33.44
C PHE A 519 -23.12 0.05 -33.86
N VAL A 520 -21.82 -0.11 -33.58
CA VAL A 520 -21.04 -1.32 -33.89
C VAL A 520 -21.59 -2.52 -33.13
N ASP A 521 -21.73 -2.42 -31.80
CA ASP A 521 -22.35 -3.48 -30.99
C ASP A 521 -23.01 -2.91 -29.73
N GLN A 522 -24.29 -2.57 -29.85
CA GLN A 522 -25.08 -2.04 -28.74
C GLN A 522 -25.20 -3.02 -27.56
N ARG A 523 -25.12 -4.34 -27.79
CA ARG A 523 -25.34 -5.35 -26.73
C ARG A 523 -24.14 -5.49 -25.81
N GLU A 524 -22.95 -5.27 -26.36
CA GLU A 524 -21.68 -5.27 -25.63
C GLU A 524 -21.24 -3.84 -25.26
N SER A 525 -22.17 -2.87 -25.31
CA SER A 525 -21.95 -1.45 -24.99
C SER A 525 -20.87 -0.75 -25.86
N ASP A 526 -20.70 -1.19 -27.11
CA ASP A 526 -19.88 -0.51 -28.12
C ASP A 526 -20.75 0.43 -28.97
N TYR A 527 -20.79 1.70 -28.54
CA TYR A 527 -21.55 2.76 -29.19
C TYR A 527 -20.74 3.55 -30.23
N ASN A 528 -19.61 3.01 -30.71
CA ASN A 528 -18.96 3.59 -31.87
C ASN A 528 -19.91 3.51 -33.08
N LEU A 529 -19.88 4.54 -33.93
CA LEU A 529 -20.66 4.55 -35.16
C LEU A 529 -19.97 3.66 -36.19
N ASN A 530 -20.75 2.81 -36.87
CA ASN A 530 -20.22 2.13 -38.04
C ASN A 530 -20.08 3.11 -39.22
N GLU A 531 -19.28 2.75 -40.23
CA GLU A 531 -18.97 3.59 -41.40
C GLU A 531 -20.18 4.04 -42.25
N ARG A 532 -21.37 3.45 -42.04
CA ARG A 532 -22.60 3.76 -42.78
C ARG A 532 -23.62 4.54 -41.95
N SER A 533 -23.24 4.89 -40.73
CA SER A 533 -24.13 5.62 -39.83
C SER A 533 -24.51 6.98 -40.46
N PRO A 534 -25.80 7.33 -40.45
CA PRO A 534 -26.25 8.65 -40.87
C PRO A 534 -25.86 9.76 -39.89
N CYS A 535 -25.20 9.42 -38.78
CA CYS A 535 -24.77 10.35 -37.74
C CYS A 535 -23.27 10.73 -37.83
N ILE A 536 -22.59 10.39 -38.94
CA ILE A 536 -21.17 10.71 -39.15
C ILE A 536 -20.96 12.14 -39.68
N ASP A 537 -21.78 12.55 -40.65
CA ASP A 537 -21.74 13.86 -41.30
C ASP A 537 -22.55 14.90 -40.50
#